data_AF-A0A966NWN9-F1
#
_entry.id   AF-A0A966NWN9-F1
#
_cell.length_a   1.000
_cell.length_b   1.000
_cell.length_c   1.000
_cell.angle_alpha   90.00
_cell.angle_beta   90.00
_cell.angle_gamma   90.00
#
_symmetry.space_group_name_H-M   'P 1'
#
loop_
_entity.id
_entity.type
_entity.pdbx_description
1 polymer ?
#
loop_
_entity_poly.entity_id
_entity_poly.type
_entity_poly.pdbx_seq_one_letter_code
_entity_poly.pdbx_strand_id
1 'polypeptide(L)'
;MPHFHTAPTITVLARPQFAEPAHLPVQWMGEGTDGERLAEFAGRLCYMSQKNPASRTTRDYLENIKKQGHGSVLEHANYSLLLEGVSRSLTHELVRHRAGFAYSQLSQRYVDESDAAFVVP
;
A
#
# COMPACT_ATOMS: atom_id res chain seq x y z
N MET A 1 17.54 29.15 15.07
CA MET A 1 16.07 29.21 15.23
C MET A 1 15.55 27.79 15.01
N PRO A 2 14.57 27.30 15.79
CA PRO A 2 14.04 25.96 15.61
C PRO A 2 13.46 25.81 14.19
N HIS A 3 13.70 24.67 13.55
CA HIS A 3 13.04 24.34 12.29
C HIS A 3 11.60 23.89 12.58
N PHE A 4 10.64 24.34 11.77
CA PHE A 4 9.24 23.96 11.92
C PHE A 4 8.70 23.35 10.63
N HIS A 5 8.01 22.23 10.76
CA HIS A 5 7.18 21.65 9.71
C HIS A 5 5.73 22.10 9.92
N THR A 6 5.12 22.64 8.86
CA THR A 6 3.69 23.00 8.82
C THR A 6 2.87 22.03 7.99
N ALA A 7 3.52 21.10 7.30
CA ALA A 7 2.89 20.04 6.54
C ALA A 7 3.83 18.82 6.47
N PRO A 8 3.27 17.59 6.49
CA PRO A 8 4.07 16.40 6.28
C PRO A 8 4.50 16.27 4.82
N THR A 9 5.63 15.63 4.59
CA THR A 9 6.02 15.13 3.26
C THR A 9 5.81 13.63 3.22
N ILE A 10 5.12 13.16 2.19
CA ILE A 10 4.83 11.74 1.99
C ILE A 10 5.45 11.31 0.66
N THR A 11 6.38 10.37 0.72
CA THR A 11 7.06 9.84 -0.46
C THR A 11 6.77 8.36 -0.61
N VAL A 12 6.36 7.93 -1.80
CA VAL A 12 6.22 6.51 -2.11
C VAL A 12 7.61 5.96 -2.46
N LEU A 13 8.17 5.12 -1.59
CA LEU A 13 9.47 4.49 -1.78
C LEU A 13 9.39 3.25 -2.66
N ALA A 14 8.31 2.47 -2.49
CA ALA A 14 8.11 1.23 -3.23
C ALA A 14 6.63 1.04 -3.58
N ARG A 15 6.41 0.46 -4.76
CA ARG A 15 5.11 0.03 -5.28
C ARG A 15 5.23 -1.42 -5.74
N PRO A 16 4.13 -2.18 -5.77
CA PRO A 16 4.15 -3.51 -6.36
C PRO A 16 4.61 -3.44 -7.81
N GLN A 17 5.45 -4.39 -8.20
CA GLN A 17 5.70 -4.72 -9.59
C GLN A 17 5.16 -6.12 -9.84
N PHE A 18 4.30 -6.28 -10.85
CA PHE A 18 3.63 -7.55 -11.11
C PHE A 18 4.20 -8.20 -12.37
N ALA A 19 4.85 -9.34 -12.18
CA ALA A 19 5.28 -10.20 -13.26
C ALA A 19 4.23 -11.29 -13.49
N GLU A 20 3.49 -11.19 -14.59
CA GLU A 20 2.48 -12.20 -14.94
C GLU A 20 3.13 -13.55 -15.26
N PRO A 21 2.66 -14.66 -14.67
CA PRO A 21 3.15 -15.98 -15.02
C PRO A 21 2.68 -16.39 -16.42
N ALA A 22 3.65 -16.59 -17.33
CA ALA A 22 3.36 -16.92 -18.74
C ALA A 22 2.50 -18.18 -18.95
N HIS A 23 2.52 -19.14 -18.00
CA HIS A 23 1.73 -20.37 -18.08
C HIS A 23 0.29 -20.22 -17.55
N LEU A 24 -0.04 -19.07 -16.93
CA LEU A 24 -1.35 -18.81 -16.36
C LEU A 24 -1.77 -17.35 -16.60
N PRO A 25 -1.85 -16.89 -17.87
CA PRO A 25 -2.20 -15.52 -18.17
C PRO A 25 -3.67 -15.24 -17.85
N VAL A 26 -3.98 -14.01 -17.45
CA VAL A 26 -5.35 -13.53 -17.26
C VAL A 26 -5.80 -12.76 -18.50
N GLN A 27 -7.06 -12.90 -18.88
CA GLN A 27 -7.71 -12.05 -19.88
C GLN A 27 -8.08 -10.71 -19.24
N TRP A 28 -7.08 -9.84 -19.13
CA TRP A 28 -7.22 -8.49 -18.58
C TRP A 28 -8.20 -7.64 -19.39
N MET A 29 -8.96 -6.79 -18.72
CA MET A 29 -9.81 -5.78 -19.35
C MET A 29 -9.70 -4.46 -18.61
N GLY A 30 -9.62 -3.37 -19.36
CA GLY A 30 -9.45 -2.03 -18.79
C GLY A 30 -8.02 -1.75 -18.31
N GLU A 31 -7.83 -0.54 -17.79
CA GLU A 31 -6.56 -0.13 -17.19
C GLU A 31 -6.43 -0.73 -15.78
N GLY A 32 -5.18 -0.95 -15.36
CA GLY A 32 -4.87 -1.42 -14.02
C GLY A 32 -3.39 -1.31 -13.74
N THR A 33 -3.06 -0.83 -12.55
CA THR A 33 -1.70 -0.83 -12.00
C THR A 33 -1.25 -2.25 -11.68
N ASP A 34 0.05 -2.44 -11.48
CA ASP A 34 0.62 -3.73 -11.08
C ASP A 34 0.02 -4.26 -9.77
N GLY A 35 -0.26 -3.40 -8.79
CA GLY A 35 -0.93 -3.80 -7.55
C GLY A 35 -2.36 -4.28 -7.77
N GLU A 36 -3.12 -3.60 -8.63
CA GLU A 36 -4.49 -3.99 -8.99
C GLU A 36 -4.51 -5.31 -9.76
N ARG A 37 -3.59 -5.48 -10.72
CA ARG A 37 -3.46 -6.73 -11.49
C ARG A 37 -3.01 -7.89 -10.62
N LEU A 38 -2.08 -7.67 -9.68
CA LEU A 38 -1.69 -8.67 -8.70
C LEU A 38 -2.88 -9.12 -7.84
N ALA A 39 -3.70 -8.19 -7.36
CA ALA A 39 -4.89 -8.49 -6.57
C ALA A 39 -5.96 -9.22 -7.39
N GLU A 40 -6.23 -8.80 -8.63
CA GLU A 40 -7.15 -9.50 -9.54
C GLU A 40 -6.63 -10.91 -9.87
N PHE A 41 -5.34 -11.06 -10.16
CA PHE A 41 -4.72 -12.36 -10.39
C PHE A 41 -4.97 -13.31 -9.21
N ALA A 42 -4.67 -12.85 -7.99
CA ALA A 42 -4.88 -13.62 -6.77
C ALA A 42 -6.35 -14.02 -6.59
N GLY A 43 -7.28 -13.08 -6.79
CA GLY A 43 -8.72 -13.38 -6.73
C GLY A 43 -9.17 -14.40 -7.78
N ARG A 44 -8.68 -14.28 -9.02
CA ARG A 44 -9.02 -15.20 -10.11
C ARG A 44 -8.43 -16.59 -9.89
N LEU A 45 -7.25 -16.67 -9.27
CA LEU A 45 -6.58 -17.92 -8.93
C LEU A 45 -7.43 -18.79 -8.01
N CYS A 46 -8.10 -18.21 -7.01
CA CYS A 46 -8.99 -18.93 -6.08
C CYS A 46 -10.11 -19.72 -6.78
N TYR A 47 -10.52 -19.29 -7.98
CA TYR A 47 -11.62 -19.89 -8.75
C TYR A 47 -11.21 -20.35 -10.14
N MET A 48 -9.91 -20.36 -10.46
CA MET A 48 -9.38 -20.63 -11.80
C MET A 48 -10.13 -19.88 -12.93
N SER A 49 -10.40 -18.59 -12.69
CA SER A 49 -11.24 -17.74 -13.56
C SER A 49 -10.44 -16.73 -14.40
N GLN A 50 -9.21 -17.11 -14.77
CA GLN A 50 -8.28 -16.29 -15.56
C GLN A 50 -8.86 -15.90 -16.93
N LYS A 51 -9.74 -16.71 -17.52
CA LYS A 51 -10.43 -16.42 -18.78
C LYS A 51 -11.52 -15.33 -18.69
N ASN A 52 -11.65 -14.66 -17.54
CA ASN A 52 -12.58 -13.57 -17.33
C ASN A 52 -14.01 -13.81 -17.86
N PRO A 53 -14.70 -14.87 -17.39
CA PRO A 53 -16.00 -15.28 -17.95
C PRO A 53 -17.10 -14.21 -17.82
N ALA A 54 -16.97 -13.29 -16.86
CA ALA A 54 -17.90 -12.20 -16.65
C ALA A 54 -17.54 -10.92 -17.42
N SER A 55 -16.48 -10.94 -18.26
CA SER A 55 -15.99 -9.80 -19.04
C SER A 55 -15.86 -8.51 -18.21
N ARG A 56 -15.36 -8.63 -16.98
CA ARG A 56 -15.21 -7.50 -16.05
C ARG A 56 -13.89 -6.80 -16.30
N THR A 57 -13.90 -5.47 -16.22
CA THR A 57 -12.65 -4.71 -16.10
C THR A 57 -11.96 -5.01 -14.77
N THR A 58 -10.66 -4.75 -14.67
CA THR A 58 -9.92 -4.86 -13.40
C THR A 58 -10.59 -4.06 -12.28
N ARG A 59 -11.00 -2.82 -12.57
CA ARG A 59 -11.75 -1.98 -11.62
C ARG A 59 -13.04 -2.67 -11.15
N ASP A 60 -13.89 -3.12 -12.06
CA ASP A 60 -15.17 -3.75 -11.71
C ASP A 60 -14.97 -5.06 -10.91
N TYR A 61 -13.92 -5.81 -11.24
CA TYR A 61 -13.55 -7.02 -10.51
C TYR A 61 -13.18 -6.69 -9.07
N LEU A 62 -12.30 -5.70 -8.85
CA LEU A 62 -11.86 -5.29 -7.51
C LEU A 62 -12.98 -4.63 -6.69
N GLU A 63 -13.87 -3.85 -7.31
CA GLU A 63 -15.08 -3.34 -6.62
C GLU A 63 -15.98 -4.49 -6.16
N ASN A 64 -16.16 -5.51 -6.99
CA ASN A 64 -16.93 -6.68 -6.61
C ASN A 64 -16.25 -7.49 -5.49
N ILE A 65 -14.92 -7.64 -5.51
CA ILE A 65 -14.15 -8.27 -4.42
C ILE A 65 -14.40 -7.54 -3.09
N LYS A 66 -14.32 -6.20 -3.08
CA LYS A 66 -14.59 -5.38 -1.89
C LYS A 66 -16.03 -5.55 -1.41
N LYS A 67 -17.00 -5.53 -2.31
CA LYS A 67 -18.43 -5.73 -1.99
C LYS A 67 -18.71 -7.10 -1.37
N GLN A 68 -17.99 -8.14 -1.79
CA GLN A 68 -18.13 -9.50 -1.25
C GLN A 68 -17.35 -9.71 0.05
N GLY A 69 -16.49 -8.76 0.46
CA GLY A 69 -15.68 -8.88 1.67
C GLY A 69 -14.48 -9.81 1.52
N HIS A 70 -14.05 -10.13 0.30
CA HIS A 70 -12.89 -10.99 0.04
C HIS A 70 -11.57 -10.20 0.18
N GLY A 71 -11.35 -9.55 1.33
CA GLY A 71 -10.26 -8.60 1.54
C GLY A 71 -8.84 -9.18 1.45
N SER A 72 -8.67 -10.49 1.71
CA SER A 72 -7.35 -11.14 1.71
C SER A 72 -6.62 -11.03 0.37
N VAL A 73 -7.34 -10.95 -0.75
CA VAL A 73 -6.71 -10.80 -2.08
C VAL A 73 -6.03 -9.44 -2.24
N LEU A 74 -6.47 -8.43 -1.49
CA LEU A 74 -5.90 -7.08 -1.51
C LEU A 74 -4.59 -6.99 -0.72
N GLU A 75 -4.36 -7.92 0.21
CA GLU A 75 -3.15 -7.96 1.05
C GLU A 75 -1.89 -8.33 0.26
N HIS A 76 -2.03 -8.87 -0.96
CA HIS A 76 -0.90 -9.17 -1.83
C HIS A 76 -0.20 -7.91 -2.36
N ALA A 77 -0.92 -6.79 -2.51
CA ALA A 77 -0.36 -5.54 -3.00
C ALA A 77 0.23 -4.71 -1.85
N ASN A 78 1.56 -4.61 -1.80
CA ASN A 78 2.29 -3.93 -0.72
C ASN A 78 2.96 -2.64 -1.19
N TYR A 79 2.94 -1.62 -0.34
CA TYR A 79 3.56 -0.32 -0.58
C TYR A 79 4.50 0.04 0.56
N SER A 80 5.54 0.81 0.27
CA SER A 80 6.41 1.40 1.29
C SER A 80 6.39 2.90 1.16
N LEU A 81 6.13 3.58 2.28
CA LEU A 81 6.01 5.02 2.36
C LEU A 81 7.09 5.56 3.29
N LEU A 82 7.67 6.70 2.93
CA LEU A 82 8.45 7.55 3.81
C LEU A 82 7.56 8.70 4.27
N LEU A 83 7.46 8.86 5.58
CA LEU A 83 6.71 9.94 6.22
C LEU A 83 7.70 10.85 6.94
N GLU A 84 7.75 12.11 6.51
CA GLU A 84 8.64 13.14 7.06
C GLU A 84 7.82 14.34 7.55
N GLY A 85 8.38 15.10 8.49
CA GLY A 85 7.69 16.25 9.08
C GLY A 85 6.42 15.87 9.85
N VAL A 86 6.39 14.66 10.43
CA VAL A 86 5.30 14.17 11.28
C VAL A 86 5.69 14.16 12.75
N SER A 87 4.73 14.42 13.64
CA SER A 87 5.00 14.51 15.07
C SER A 87 5.21 13.15 15.73
N ARG A 88 5.90 13.14 16.88
CA ARG A 88 6.01 11.93 17.71
C ARG A 88 4.64 11.43 18.18
N SER A 89 3.72 12.33 18.54
CA SER A 89 2.36 11.95 18.94
C SER A 89 1.61 11.24 17.82
N LEU A 90 1.71 11.72 16.57
CA LEU A 90 1.15 11.05 15.41
C LEU A 90 1.74 9.64 15.25
N THR A 91 3.07 9.52 15.32
CA THR A 91 3.68 8.19 15.19
C THR A 91 3.30 7.24 16.32
N HIS A 92 2.99 7.75 17.51
CA HIS A 92 2.56 6.95 18.66
C HIS A 92 1.17 6.35 18.45
N GLU A 93 0.29 7.02 17.71
CA GLU A 93 -0.98 6.45 17.25
C GLU A 93 -0.79 5.55 16.03
N LEU A 94 0.02 5.97 15.07
CA LEU A 94 0.23 5.24 13.82
C LEU A 94 0.73 3.81 14.06
N VAL A 95 1.71 3.62 14.95
CA VAL A 95 2.28 2.28 15.23
C VAL A 95 1.32 1.33 15.94
N ARG A 96 0.11 1.79 16.30
CA ARG A 96 -0.94 0.93 16.85
C ARG A 96 -1.65 0.10 15.78
N HIS A 97 -1.50 0.47 14.51
CA HIS A 97 -1.96 -0.32 13.36
C HIS A 97 -0.99 -1.49 13.12
N ARG A 98 -1.40 -2.70 13.50
CA ARG A 98 -0.51 -3.88 13.48
C ARG A 98 -0.62 -4.70 12.19
N ALA A 99 -1.85 -4.98 11.75
CA ALA A 99 -2.08 -5.84 10.60
C ALA A 99 -1.72 -5.12 9.29
N GLY A 100 -0.84 -5.72 8.49
CA GLY A 100 -0.42 -5.17 7.19
C GLY A 100 0.57 -4.02 7.26
N PHE A 101 1.16 -3.72 8.43
CA PHE A 101 2.15 -2.64 8.57
C PHE A 101 3.47 -3.16 9.12
N ALA A 102 4.55 -2.64 8.56
CA ALA A 102 5.90 -2.75 9.09
C ALA A 102 6.48 -1.34 9.22
N TYR A 103 7.15 -1.07 10.35
CA TYR A 103 7.65 0.27 10.67
C TYR A 103 9.16 0.25 10.87
N SER A 104 9.81 1.28 10.35
CA SER A 104 11.16 1.69 10.74
C SER A 104 11.10 3.18 11.02
N GLN A 105 11.48 3.60 12.22
CA GLN A 105 11.33 4.99 12.68
C GLN A 105 12.67 5.54 13.16
N LEU A 106 12.89 6.83 12.93
CA LEU A 106 14.02 7.57 13.49
C LEU A 106 14.11 7.33 15.00
N SER A 107 15.27 6.85 15.43
CA SER A 107 15.54 6.50 16.82
C SER A 107 16.27 7.61 17.54
N GLN A 108 15.60 8.22 18.52
CA GLN A 108 16.17 9.21 19.44
C GLN A 108 17.27 8.65 20.36
N ARG A 109 17.48 7.34 20.36
CA ARG A 109 18.60 6.72 21.06
C ARG A 109 19.92 6.80 20.28
N TYR A 110 19.86 7.09 18.99
CA TYR A 110 21.02 7.03 18.08
C TYR A 110 21.20 8.28 17.22
N VAL A 111 20.14 9.03 16.94
CA VAL A 111 20.20 10.27 16.16
C VAL A 111 20.32 11.46 17.10
N ASP A 112 21.28 12.35 16.82
CA ASP A 112 21.42 13.63 17.50
C ASP A 112 20.25 14.55 17.12
N GLU A 113 19.56 15.04 18.14
CA GLU A 113 18.33 15.83 18.02
C GLU A 113 18.54 17.25 18.58
N SER A 114 19.81 17.68 18.69
CA SER A 114 20.17 19.05 19.11
C SER A 114 19.55 20.14 18.21
N ASP A 115 19.37 19.83 16.93
CA ASP A 115 18.72 20.69 15.93
C ASP A 115 17.36 20.13 15.46
N ALA A 116 16.67 19.37 16.32
CA ALA A 116 15.40 18.75 15.98
C ALA A 116 14.34 19.76 15.52
N ALA A 117 13.58 19.37 14.49
CA ALA A 117 12.46 20.14 13.99
C ALA A 117 11.18 19.86 14.79
N PHE A 118 10.32 20.87 14.91
CA PHE A 118 9.00 20.75 15.53
C PHE A 118 7.90 20.71 14.47
N VAL A 119 6.80 20.03 14.76
CA VAL A 119 5.63 19.98 13.86
C VAL A 119 4.52 20.84 14.46
N VAL A 120 4.00 21.78 13.67
CA VAL A 120 2.86 22.62 14.06
C VAL A 120 1.59 21.77 13.97
N PRO A 121 0.74 21.75 15.01
CA PRO A 121 -0.55 21.05 14.99
C PRO A 121 -1.49 21.50 13.87
#